data_AF-A0A9P7D2R4-F1
#
_entry.id   AF-A0A9P7D2R4-F1
#
_cell.length_a   1.000
_cell.length_b   1.000
_cell.length_c   1.000
_cell.angle_alpha   90.00
_cell.angle_beta   90.00
_cell.angle_gamma   90.00
#
_symmetry.space_group_name_H-M   'P 1'
#
loop_
_entity.id
_entity.type
_entity.pdbx_description
1 polymer ?
#
loop_
_entity_poly.entity_id
_entity_poly.type
_entity_poly.pdbx_seq_one_letter_code
_entity_poly.pdbx_strand_id
1 'polypeptide(L)' 'FASLTHNSTIEQSWVEIGTQFAHMWHVFFYQLERLHGLDVSNAQHLWLLHELFLEQIKSDCHTFQAKWNVHPISG' A
#
# COMPACT_ATOMS: atom_id res chain seq x y z
N PHE A 1 18.73 -22.38 -15.64
CA PHE A 1 19.22 -21.10 -15.10
C PHE A 1 18.28 -19.90 -15.33
N ALA A 2 17.08 -20.07 -15.92
CA ALA A 2 16.18 -18.95 -16.26
C ALA A 2 15.08 -18.62 -15.21
N SER A 3 15.04 -19.31 -14.07
CA SER A 3 13.95 -19.14 -13.08
C SER A 3 14.27 -18.12 -11.98
N LEU A 4 15.54 -17.75 -11.77
CA LEU A 4 15.96 -16.89 -10.66
C LEU A 4 15.91 -15.40 -11.03
N THR A 5 16.24 -15.05 -12.27
CA THR A 5 16.23 -13.66 -12.76
C THR A 5 14.81 -13.10 -12.93
N HIS A 6 13.84 -13.95 -13.24
CA HIS A 6 12.44 -13.53 -13.39
C HIS A 6 11.79 -13.21 -12.04
N ASN A 7 12.06 -14.03 -11.02
CA ASN A 7 11.53 -13.81 -9.68
C ASN A 7 12.11 -12.55 -9.05
N SER A 8 13.39 -12.25 -9.26
CA SER A 8 14.01 -11.03 -8.73
C SER A 8 13.41 -9.74 -9.30
N THR A 9 13.05 -9.70 -10.60
CA THR A 9 12.36 -8.55 -11.21
C THR A 9 10.94 -8.41 -10.69
N ILE A 10 10.25 -9.54 -10.49
CA ILE A 10 8.92 -9.57 -9.88
C ILE A 10 9.01 -9.04 -8.45
N GLU A 11 9.91 -9.56 -7.62
CA GLU A 11 10.12 -9.12 -6.23
C GLU A 11 10.50 -7.63 -6.16
N GLN A 12 11.36 -7.15 -7.06
CA GLN A 12 11.71 -5.73 -7.15
C GLN A 12 10.49 -4.88 -7.53
N SER A 13 9.66 -5.35 -8.48
CA SER A 13 8.41 -4.68 -8.85
C SER A 13 7.40 -4.68 -7.69
N TRP A 14 7.29 -5.78 -6.93
CA TRP A 14 6.47 -5.83 -5.70
C TRP A 14 6.94 -4.82 -4.67
N VAL A 15 8.25 -4.71 -4.46
CA VAL A 15 8.83 -3.75 -3.52
C VAL A 15 8.59 -2.32 -4.00
N GLU A 16 8.82 -2.01 -5.27
CA GLU A 16 8.61 -0.65 -5.82
C GLU A 16 7.14 -0.23 -5.80
N ILE A 17 6.23 -1.12 -6.19
CA ILE A 17 4.82 -0.78 -6.23
C ILE A 17 4.19 -0.79 -4.83
N GLY A 18 4.61 -1.72 -3.97
CA GLY A 18 4.26 -1.70 -2.55
C GLY A 18 4.77 -0.44 -1.84
N THR A 19 5.97 0.03 -2.20
CA THR A 19 6.53 1.29 -1.69
C THR A 19 5.71 2.48 -2.18
N GLN A 20 5.29 2.52 -3.45
CA GLN A 20 4.42 3.57 -3.95
C GLN A 20 3.04 3.57 -3.28
N PHE A 21 2.46 2.40 -3.07
CA PHE A 21 1.20 2.24 -2.34
C PHE A 21 1.33 2.75 -0.90
N ALA A 22 2.35 2.29 -0.17
CA ALA A 22 2.63 2.75 1.18
C ALA A 22 2.90 4.26 1.23
N HIS A 23 3.61 4.81 0.23
CA HIS A 23 3.89 6.23 0.13
C HIS A 23 2.61 7.07 -0.05
N MET A 24 1.64 6.60 -0.85
CA MET A 24 0.36 7.29 -1.02
C MET A 24 -0.40 7.41 0.31
N TRP A 25 -0.54 6.29 1.04
CA TRP A 25 -1.19 6.28 2.35
C TRP A 25 -0.41 7.08 3.39
N HIS A 26 0.92 7.03 3.34
CA HIS A 26 1.78 7.84 4.21
C HIS A 26 1.57 9.34 3.98
N VAL A 27 1.53 9.80 2.73
CA VAL A 27 1.24 11.21 2.40
C VAL A 27 -0.17 11.60 2.84
N PHE A 28 -1.15 10.71 2.69
CA PHE A 28 -2.52 10.95 3.15
C PHE A 28 -2.59 11.16 4.66
N PHE A 29 -2.02 10.26 5.46
CA PHE A 29 -2.01 10.39 6.92
C PHE A 29 -1.18 11.59 7.39
N TYR A 30 -0.08 11.90 6.71
CA TYR A 30 0.70 13.10 6.99
C TYR A 30 -0.09 14.39 6.77
N GLN A 31 -0.92 14.45 5.71
CA GLN A 31 -1.83 15.57 5.51
C GLN A 31 -2.93 15.62 6.58
N LEU A 32 -3.42 14.46 7.02
CA LEU A 32 -4.42 14.37 8.08
C LEU A 32 -3.88 14.89 9.42
N GLU A 33 -2.63 14.55 9.76
CA GLU A 33 -1.91 15.11 10.92
C GLU A 33 -1.82 16.63 10.80
N ARG A 34 -1.36 17.14 9.66
CA ARG A 34 -1.11 18.57 9.48
C ARG A 34 -2.37 19.43 9.42
N LEU A 35 -3.46 18.92 8.84
CA LEU A 35 -4.69 19.69 8.61
C LEU A 35 -5.76 19.48 9.68
N HIS A 36 -5.79 18.29 10.29
CA HIS A 36 -6.85 17.90 11.22
C HIS A 36 -6.32 17.59 12.64
N GLY A 37 -5.02 17.72 12.89
CA GLY A 37 -4.44 17.54 14.22
C GLY A 37 -4.47 16.08 14.69
N LEU A 38 -4.40 15.13 13.74
CA LEU A 38 -4.33 13.71 14.05
C LEU A 38 -3.05 13.42 14.86
N ASP A 39 -3.21 13.16 16.15
CA ASP A 39 -2.11 12.68 17.00
C ASP A 39 -1.84 11.17 16.83
N VAL A 40 -0.72 10.82 16.19
CA VAL A 40 -0.26 9.44 16.00
C VAL A 40 0.20 8.76 17.30
N SER A 41 0.46 9.52 18.36
CA SER A 41 0.80 8.97 19.69
C SER A 41 -0.45 8.60 20.48
N ASN A 42 -1.63 9.03 20.03
CA ASN A 42 -2.90 8.74 20.67
C ASN A 42 -3.51 7.45 20.12
N ALA A 43 -3.57 6.40 20.94
CA ALA A 43 -4.15 5.12 20.58
C ALA A 43 -5.62 5.21 20.13
N GLN A 44 -6.40 6.19 20.60
CA GLN A 44 -7.79 6.37 20.17
C GLN A 44 -7.87 6.92 18.73
N HIS A 45 -6.97 7.82 18.35
CA HIS A 45 -6.88 8.32 16.98
C HIS A 45 -6.40 7.23 16.02
N LEU A 46 -5.43 6.42 16.44
CA LEU A 46 -4.99 5.24 15.68
C LEU A 46 -6.09 4.20 15.49
N TRP A 47 -6.91 3.96 16.52
CA TRP A 47 -8.06 3.06 16.42
C TRP A 47 -9.11 3.59 15.45
N LEU A 48 -9.43 4.89 15.52
CA LEU A 48 -10.38 5.54 14.60
C LEU A 48 -9.88 5.49 13.15
N LEU A 49 -8.58 5.75 12.91
CA LEU A 49 -7.98 5.63 11.59
C LEU A 49 -8.11 4.20 11.04
N HIS A 50 -7.82 3.20 11.88
CA HIS A 50 -8.00 1.81 11.48
C HIS A 50 -9.46 1.54 11.13
N GLU A 51 -10.42 1.88 11.97
CA GLU A 51 -11.84 1.63 11.65
C GLU A 51 -12.31 2.33 10.36
N LEU A 52 -11.86 3.56 10.11
CA LEU A 52 -12.28 4.34 8.95
C LEU A 52 -11.60 3.91 7.64
N PHE A 53 -10.30 3.65 7.70
CA PHE A 53 -9.46 3.47 6.50
C PHE A 53 -9.00 2.04 6.27
N LEU A 54 -9.09 1.13 7.25
CA LEU A 54 -8.64 -0.26 7.08
C LEU A 54 -9.40 -0.98 5.97
N GLU A 55 -10.72 -0.79 5.88
CA GLU A 55 -11.52 -1.38 4.81
C GLU A 55 -11.17 -0.79 3.43
N GLN A 56 -10.83 0.50 3.37
CA GLN A 56 -10.37 1.14 2.14
C GLN A 56 -8.98 0.64 1.73
N ILE A 57 -8.04 0.53 2.68
CA ILE A 57 -6.70 -0.05 2.47
C ILE A 57 -6.81 -1.49 1.98
N LYS A 58 -7.69 -2.31 2.58
CA LYS A 58 -7.95 -3.68 2.12
C LYS A 58 -8.53 -3.72 0.71
N SER A 59 -9.49 -2.87 0.40
CA SER A 59 -10.10 -2.78 -0.93
C SER A 59 -9.07 -2.36 -1.99
N ASP A 60 -8.23 -1.37 -1.68
CA ASP A 60 -7.14 -0.97 -2.56
C ASP A 60 -6.09 -2.07 -2.71
N CYS A 61 -5.79 -2.81 -1.64
CA CYS A 61 -4.89 -3.97 -1.70
C CYS A 61 -5.45 -5.07 -2.61
N HIS A 62 -6.74 -5.37 -2.53
CA HIS A 62 -7.42 -6.30 -3.44
C HIS A 62 -7.44 -5.79 -4.88
N THR A 63 -7.71 -4.50 -5.08
CA THR A 63 -7.67 -3.87 -6.41
C THR A 63 -6.26 -3.90 -6.99
N PHE A 64 -5.26 -3.67 -6.16
CA PHE A 64 -3.86 -3.75 -6.51
C PHE A 64 -3.48 -5.17 -6.93
N GLN A 65 -3.84 -6.16 -6.11
CA GLN A 65 -3.65 -7.58 -6.41
C GLN A 65 -4.39 -8.01 -7.70
N ALA A 66 -5.59 -7.50 -7.94
CA ALA A 66 -6.37 -7.78 -9.13
C ALA A 66 -5.73 -7.14 -10.38
N LYS A 67 -5.29 -5.89 -10.32
CA LYS A 67 -4.53 -5.24 -11.41
C LYS A 67 -3.26 -6.02 -11.73
N TRP A 68 -2.56 -6.51 -10.72
CA TRP A 68 -1.39 -7.36 -10.90
C TRP A 68 -1.72 -8.68 -11.57
N ASN A 69 -2.76 -9.39 -11.12
CA ASN A 69 -3.21 -10.65 -11.75
C ASN A 69 -3.66 -10.46 -13.21
N VAL A 70 -4.11 -9.26 -13.57
CA VAL A 70 -4.52 -8.92 -14.94
C VAL A 70 -3.33 -8.50 -15.81
N HIS A 71 -2.22 -8.02 -15.23
CA HIS A 71 -0.98 -7.84 -15.97
C HIS A 71 -0.39 -9.23 -16.25
N PRO A 72 -0.48 -9.75 -17.49
CA PRO A 72 0.30 -10.91 -17.82
C PRO A 72 1.74 -10.44 -17.71
N ILE A 73 2.52 -11.20 -16.98
CA ILE A 73 3.93 -11.39 -17.26
C ILE A 73 3.99 -11.78 -18.75
N SER A 74 4.02 -10.79 -19.64
CA SER A 74 4.20 -11.01 -21.05
C SER A 74 5.70 -11.16 -21.23
N GLY A 75 6.12 -12.43 -21.24
CA GLY A 75 7.25 -13.00 -22.00
C GLY A 75 8.59 -12.30 -21.88
#